data_AF-A0A949J9Z3-F1
#
_entry.id   AF-A0A949J9Z3-F1
#
_cell.length_a   1.000
_cell.length_b   1.000
_cell.length_c   1.000
_cell.angle_alpha   90.00
_cell.angle_beta   90.00
_cell.angle_gamma   90.00
#
_symmetry.space_group_name_H-M   'P 1'
#
loop_
_entity.id
_entity.type
_entity.pdbx_description
1 polymer ?
#
loop_
_entity_poly.entity_id
_entity_poly.type
_entity_poly.pdbx_seq_one_letter_code
_entity_poly.pdbx_strand_id
1 'polypeptide(L)'
;MKKIIDSRPLLQESLIEGIVNFSRLAEKIQPRVETELGEKITLSAIIMALRRHADQLQETTVVHQPFKMRPEIFMKTNICDICIVKTPSALDRIKKIHDIIDYEKGETLNVIQGDYEITIVASQKYLEKIMHFLEG
;
A
#
# COMPACT_ATOMS: atom_id res chain seq x y z
N MET A 1 -19.49 -17.80 14.12
CA MET A 1 -18.05 -17.96 13.79
C MET A 1 -17.67 -17.42 12.43
N LYS A 2 -18.21 -17.96 11.31
CA LYS A 2 -17.89 -17.51 9.94
C LYS A 2 -17.94 -15.98 9.80
N LYS A 3 -19.05 -15.35 10.22
CA LYS A 3 -19.24 -13.89 10.24
C LYS A 3 -18.15 -13.07 10.98
N ILE A 4 -17.51 -13.62 12.02
CA ILE A 4 -16.47 -12.95 12.81
C ILE A 4 -15.10 -13.02 12.10
N ILE A 5 -14.89 -14.07 11.32
CA ILE A 5 -13.63 -14.36 10.64
C ILE A 5 -13.63 -13.75 9.24
N ASP A 6 -14.74 -13.90 8.50
CA ASP A 6 -14.93 -13.35 7.16
C ASP A 6 -14.89 -11.81 7.16
N SER A 7 -15.18 -11.16 8.30
CA SER A 7 -15.09 -9.69 8.44
C SER A 7 -13.66 -9.18 8.65
N ARG A 8 -12.65 -10.07 8.71
CA ARG A 8 -11.26 -9.73 8.99
C ARG A 8 -10.32 -10.45 8.02
N PRO A 9 -10.04 -9.85 6.84
CA PRO A 9 -9.21 -10.48 5.80
C PRO A 9 -7.85 -10.97 6.31
N LEU A 10 -7.14 -10.17 7.12
CA LEU A 10 -5.85 -10.55 7.71
C LEU A 10 -5.94 -11.77 8.64
N LEU A 11 -7.04 -11.90 9.37
CA LEU A 11 -7.25 -13.05 10.25
C LEU A 11 -7.56 -14.30 9.44
N GLN A 12 -8.31 -14.17 8.35
CA GLN A 12 -8.59 -15.25 7.41
C GLN A 12 -7.30 -15.76 6.75
N GLU A 13 -6.44 -14.87 6.26
CA GLU A 13 -5.11 -15.23 5.73
C GLU A 13 -4.26 -15.95 6.78
N SER A 14 -4.17 -15.39 7.98
CA SER A 14 -3.39 -15.99 9.07
C SER A 14 -3.91 -17.37 9.48
N LEU A 15 -5.23 -17.62 9.35
CA LEU A 15 -5.85 -18.93 9.58
C LEU A 15 -5.49 -19.93 8.47
N ILE A 16 -5.50 -19.48 7.20
CA ILE A 16 -5.12 -20.30 6.04
C ILE A 16 -3.64 -20.69 6.12
N GLU A 17 -2.77 -19.76 6.49
CA GLU A 17 -1.33 -19.98 6.66
C GLU A 17 -0.97 -20.79 7.92
N GLY A 18 -1.94 -21.06 8.80
CA GLY A 18 -1.72 -21.84 10.03
C GLY A 18 -0.89 -21.12 11.10
N ILE A 19 -0.73 -19.80 11.00
CA ILE A 19 0.10 -18.99 11.91
C ILE A 19 -0.67 -18.63 13.20
N VAL A 20 -1.99 -18.74 13.17
CA VAL A 20 -2.85 -18.41 14.32
C VAL A 20 -2.79 -19.47 15.42
N ASN A 21 -2.57 -19.02 16.66
CA ASN A 21 -2.80 -19.84 17.84
C ASN A 21 -4.32 -19.96 18.12
N PHE A 22 -4.90 -21.09 17.77
CA PHE A 22 -6.34 -21.36 17.94
C PHE A 22 -6.83 -21.22 19.38
N SER A 23 -6.02 -21.60 20.38
CA SER A 23 -6.40 -21.49 21.80
C SER A 23 -6.53 -20.04 22.24
N ARG A 24 -5.52 -19.20 21.91
CA ARG A 24 -5.55 -17.76 22.19
C ARG A 24 -6.68 -17.05 21.43
N LEU A 25 -6.93 -17.46 20.19
CA LEU A 25 -8.03 -16.92 19.40
C LEU A 25 -9.38 -17.30 20.01
N ALA A 26 -9.53 -18.53 20.49
CA ALA A 26 -10.74 -19.00 21.14
C ALA A 26 -11.06 -18.21 22.41
N GLU A 27 -10.07 -17.99 23.28
CA GLU A 27 -10.22 -17.18 24.51
C GLU A 27 -10.73 -15.78 24.19
N LYS A 28 -10.18 -15.16 23.14
CA LYS A 28 -10.54 -13.80 22.72
C LYS A 28 -11.95 -13.71 22.13
N ILE A 29 -12.41 -14.76 21.45
CA ILE A 29 -13.69 -14.77 20.72
C ILE A 29 -14.84 -15.30 21.60
N GLN A 30 -14.53 -16.13 22.61
CA GLN A 30 -15.52 -16.79 23.47
C GLN A 30 -16.57 -15.82 24.06
N PRO A 31 -16.20 -14.69 24.70
CA PRO A 31 -17.20 -13.82 25.33
C PRO A 31 -18.23 -13.28 24.32
N ARG A 32 -17.77 -12.98 23.10
CA ARG A 32 -18.61 -12.49 22.01
C ARG A 32 -19.53 -13.59 21.49
N VAL A 33 -19.04 -14.82 21.35
CA VAL A 33 -19.85 -15.95 20.86
C VAL A 33 -20.92 -16.32 21.89
N GLU A 34 -20.59 -16.34 23.18
CA GLU A 34 -21.56 -16.59 24.24
C GLU A 34 -22.65 -15.50 24.28
N THR A 35 -22.28 -14.24 24.04
CA THR A 35 -23.25 -13.13 23.92
C THR A 35 -24.14 -13.27 22.70
N GLU A 36 -23.61 -13.70 21.55
CA GLU A 36 -24.38 -13.89 20.31
C GLU A 36 -25.30 -15.13 20.36
N LEU A 37 -24.90 -16.21 21.04
CA LEU A 37 -25.69 -17.44 21.15
C LEU A 37 -26.61 -17.47 22.38
N GLY A 38 -26.33 -16.68 23.41
CA GLY A 38 -27.08 -16.70 24.68
C GLY A 38 -26.78 -17.90 25.57
N GLU A 39 -25.76 -18.71 25.24
CA GLU A 39 -25.37 -19.91 25.97
C GLU A 39 -23.86 -19.92 26.28
N LYS A 40 -23.47 -20.56 27.39
CA LYS A 40 -22.07 -20.79 27.71
C LYS A 40 -21.49 -21.88 26.82
N ILE A 41 -20.34 -21.61 26.22
CA ILE A 41 -19.71 -22.53 25.27
C ILE A 41 -18.32 -22.87 25.77
N THR A 42 -17.93 -24.14 25.64
CA THR A 42 -16.59 -24.57 26.06
C THR A 42 -15.53 -24.10 25.08
N LEU A 43 -14.34 -23.77 25.61
CA LEU A 43 -13.20 -23.36 24.80
C LEU A 43 -12.85 -24.41 23.73
N SER A 44 -12.92 -25.70 24.09
CA SER A 44 -12.66 -26.81 23.18
C SER A 44 -13.62 -26.84 21.98
N ALA A 45 -14.91 -26.53 22.19
CA ALA A 45 -15.89 -26.44 21.12
C ALA A 45 -15.56 -25.30 20.15
N ILE A 46 -15.06 -24.17 20.68
CA ILE A 46 -14.63 -23.03 19.88
C ILE A 46 -13.38 -23.38 19.06
N ILE A 47 -12.37 -23.99 19.68
CA ILE A 47 -11.15 -24.43 19.00
C ILE A 47 -11.49 -25.38 17.85
N MET A 48 -12.38 -26.36 18.06
CA MET A 48 -12.79 -27.30 17.02
C MET A 48 -13.51 -26.62 15.86
N ALA A 49 -14.39 -25.65 16.16
CA ALA A 49 -15.09 -24.89 15.13
C ALA A 49 -14.15 -23.97 14.34
N LEU A 50 -13.15 -23.37 14.99
CA LEU A 50 -12.10 -22.59 14.31
C LEU A 50 -11.25 -23.47 13.38
N ARG A 51 -10.80 -24.64 13.86
CA ARG A 51 -10.00 -25.58 13.05
C ARG A 51 -10.77 -26.05 11.82
N ARG A 52 -12.01 -26.51 11.99
CA ARG A 52 -12.88 -26.93 10.88
C ARG A 52 -13.10 -25.81 9.85
N HIS A 53 -13.17 -24.56 10.31
CA HIS A 53 -13.33 -23.44 9.40
C HIS A 53 -12.04 -23.09 8.66
N ALA A 54 -10.87 -23.20 9.31
CA ALA A 54 -9.58 -23.05 8.66
C ALA A 54 -9.36 -24.11 7.58
N ASP A 55 -9.74 -25.38 7.84
CA ASP A 55 -9.65 -26.47 6.86
C ASP A 55 -10.51 -26.17 5.62
N GLN A 56 -11.76 -25.71 5.83
CA GLN A 56 -12.65 -25.29 4.72
C GLN A 56 -12.08 -24.12 3.90
N LEU A 57 -11.45 -23.15 4.59
CA LEU A 57 -10.82 -22.01 3.94
C LEU A 57 -9.62 -22.45 3.11
N GLN A 58 -8.77 -23.36 3.62
CA GLN A 58 -7.65 -23.91 2.85
C GLN A 58 -8.11 -24.62 1.58
N GLU A 59 -9.13 -25.48 1.65
CA GLU A 59 -9.68 -26.20 0.49
C GLU A 59 -10.22 -25.25 -0.59
N THR A 60 -10.84 -24.13 -0.18
CA THR A 60 -11.42 -23.14 -1.10
C THR A 60 -10.36 -22.20 -1.69
N THR A 61 -9.23 -22.02 -0.99
CA THR A 61 -8.21 -20.99 -1.28
C THR A 61 -7.04 -21.50 -2.15
N VAL A 62 -7.03 -22.79 -2.53
CA VAL A 62 -6.02 -23.36 -3.45
C VAL A 62 -5.99 -22.65 -4.82
N VAL A 63 -6.97 -21.78 -5.13
CA VAL A 63 -6.98 -20.89 -6.30
C VAL A 63 -6.44 -19.48 -5.97
N HIS A 64 -5.47 -19.33 -5.06
CA HIS A 64 -4.60 -18.16 -5.13
C HIS A 64 -3.67 -18.35 -6.32
N GLN A 65 -4.08 -17.86 -7.50
CA GLN A 65 -3.11 -17.56 -8.54
C GLN A 65 -2.05 -16.68 -7.88
N PRO A 66 -0.77 -17.10 -7.85
CA PRO A 66 0.27 -16.25 -7.29
C PRO A 66 0.19 -14.92 -8.02
N PHE A 67 0.12 -13.83 -7.27
CA PHE A 67 0.09 -12.48 -7.81
C PHE A 67 1.30 -12.32 -8.74
N LYS A 68 1.09 -12.49 -10.05
CA LYS A 68 2.15 -12.44 -11.08
C LYS A 68 2.51 -10.99 -11.37
N MET A 69 2.93 -10.23 -10.37
CA MET A 69 3.71 -9.03 -10.64
C MET A 69 5.13 -9.49 -10.97
N ARG A 70 5.61 -9.12 -12.15
CA ARG A 70 7.05 -9.08 -12.41
C ARG A 70 7.51 -7.69 -11.98
N PRO A 71 8.13 -7.53 -10.80
CA PRO A 71 8.67 -6.23 -10.43
C PRO A 71 9.81 -5.90 -11.40
N GLU A 72 9.59 -4.91 -12.25
CA GLU A 72 10.63 -4.35 -13.10
C GLU A 72 11.18 -3.10 -12.43
N ILE A 73 12.49 -3.10 -12.16
CA ILE A 73 13.17 -1.97 -11.54
C ILE A 73 13.80 -1.15 -12.68
N PHE A 74 13.30 0.08 -12.85
CA PHE A 74 13.90 1.04 -13.77
C PHE A 74 14.81 2.00 -12.99
N MET A 75 16.10 2.00 -13.33
CA MET A 75 17.07 2.94 -12.77
C MET A 75 17.32 4.07 -13.77
N LYS A 76 17.25 5.31 -13.30
CA LYS A 76 17.64 6.49 -14.08
C LYS A 76 18.77 7.22 -13.36
N THR A 77 19.84 7.47 -14.10
CA THR A 77 21.02 8.21 -13.65
C THR A 77 21.00 9.63 -14.23
N ASN A 78 21.80 10.54 -13.66
CA ASN A 78 21.88 11.94 -14.08
C ASN A 78 20.56 12.70 -13.91
N ILE A 79 19.92 12.52 -12.76
CA ILE A 79 18.82 13.36 -12.29
C ILE A 79 19.38 14.47 -11.38
N CYS A 80 18.72 15.62 -11.38
CA CYS A 80 19.00 16.74 -10.50
C CYS A 80 17.76 17.09 -9.69
N ASP A 81 17.98 17.45 -8.42
CA ASP A 81 16.94 17.86 -7.49
C ASP A 81 17.05 19.37 -7.24
N ILE A 82 15.93 20.08 -7.42
CA ILE A 82 15.83 21.52 -7.22
C ILE A 82 14.69 21.77 -6.24
N CYS A 83 14.98 22.39 -5.09
CA CYS A 83 13.97 22.77 -4.11
C CYS A 83 13.79 24.29 -4.11
N ILE A 84 12.54 24.73 -4.25
CA ILE A 84 12.17 26.15 -4.21
C ILE A 84 11.07 26.39 -3.18
N VAL A 85 11.06 27.60 -2.62
CA VAL A 85 9.94 28.05 -1.77
C VAL A 85 8.72 28.28 -2.66
N LYS A 86 7.57 27.80 -2.21
CA LYS A 86 6.29 27.91 -2.91
C LYS A 86 5.83 29.36 -2.95
N THR A 87 5.93 29.95 -4.13
CA THR A 87 5.37 31.27 -4.44
C THR A 87 4.23 31.14 -5.45
N PRO A 88 3.26 32.06 -5.49
CA PRO A 88 2.20 32.05 -6.50
C PRO A 88 2.76 32.05 -7.94
N SER A 89 3.90 32.71 -8.16
CA SER A 89 4.61 32.75 -9.44
C SER A 89 5.39 31.47 -9.77
N ALA A 90 5.79 30.67 -8.77
CA ALA A 90 6.50 29.41 -8.99
C ALA A 90 5.64 28.39 -9.75
N LEU A 91 4.33 28.36 -9.50
CA LEU A 91 3.44 27.39 -10.16
C LEU A 91 3.32 27.65 -11.67
N ASP A 92 3.29 28.92 -12.08
CA ASP A 92 3.26 29.29 -13.50
C ASP A 92 4.62 29.07 -14.19
N ARG A 93 5.73 29.20 -13.45
CA ARG A 93 7.08 28.84 -13.95
C ARG A 93 7.21 27.34 -14.16
N ILE A 94 6.63 26.52 -13.28
CA ILE A 94 6.62 25.05 -13.40
C ILE A 94 5.87 24.59 -14.65
N LYS A 95 4.77 25.24 -15.03
CA LYS A 95 4.08 24.94 -16.29
C LYS A 95 5.00 25.12 -17.50
N LYS A 96 5.79 26.20 -17.54
CA LYS A 96 6.78 26.42 -18.60
C LYS A 96 7.88 25.36 -18.61
N ILE A 97 8.26 24.84 -17.43
CA ILE A 97 9.23 23.75 -17.30
C ILE A 97 8.66 22.43 -17.86
N HIS A 98 7.36 22.19 -17.72
CA HIS A 98 6.70 21.02 -18.30
C HIS A 98 6.76 21.03 -19.84
N ASP A 99 6.62 22.20 -20.46
CA ASP A 99 6.60 22.34 -21.93
C ASP A 99 7.96 22.11 -22.60
N ILE A 100 9.07 22.29 -21.87
CA ILE A 100 10.43 22.12 -22.43
C ILE A 100 10.96 20.67 -22.34
N ILE A 101 10.24 19.79 -21.64
CA ILE A 101 10.71 18.43 -21.37
C ILE A 101 10.20 17.48 -22.44
N ASP A 102 11.13 16.73 -23.00
CA ASP A 102 10.86 15.79 -24.07
C ASP A 102 10.53 14.41 -23.48
N TYR A 103 9.23 14.19 -23.22
CA TYR A 103 8.73 12.93 -22.66
C TYR A 103 8.88 11.76 -23.62
N GLU A 104 8.90 11.99 -24.94
CA GLU A 104 9.05 10.93 -25.96
C GLU A 104 10.42 10.26 -25.90
N LYS A 105 11.45 11.00 -25.47
CA LYS A 105 12.80 10.46 -25.24
C LYS A 105 12.98 9.77 -23.89
N GLY A 106 11.91 9.63 -23.10
CA GLY A 106 11.95 9.00 -21.78
C GLY A 106 12.63 9.88 -20.72
N GLU A 107 12.60 11.20 -20.88
CA GLU A 107 13.15 12.14 -19.89
C GLU A 107 12.30 12.17 -18.61
N THR A 108 12.94 12.48 -17.48
CA THR A 108 12.25 12.56 -16.19
C THR A 108 11.91 13.99 -15.83
N LEU A 109 10.66 14.19 -15.45
CA LEU A 109 10.22 15.30 -14.62
C LEU A 109 9.30 14.75 -13.53
N ASN A 110 9.67 14.94 -12.27
CA ASN A 110 8.77 14.77 -11.14
C ASN A 110 8.68 16.10 -10.40
N VAL A 111 7.46 16.56 -10.14
CA VAL A 111 7.19 17.76 -9.36
C VAL A 111 6.45 17.34 -8.10
N ILE A 112 7.06 17.57 -6.95
CA ILE A 112 6.52 17.26 -5.64
C ILE A 112 6.17 18.59 -4.99
N GLN A 113 4.90 18.81 -4.70
CA GLN A 113 4.43 20.04 -4.07
C GLN A 113 4.15 19.78 -2.58
N GLY A 114 4.94 20.42 -1.73
CA GLY A 114 4.66 20.53 -0.31
C GLY A 114 3.80 21.75 0.02
N ASP A 115 3.60 21.96 1.32
CA ASP A 115 2.85 23.11 1.84
C ASP A 115 3.59 24.42 1.57
N TYR A 116 4.90 24.43 1.77
CA TYR A 116 5.76 25.62 1.66
C TYR A 116 6.85 25.52 0.58
N GLU A 117 7.04 24.34 0.02
CA GLU A 117 8.17 24.05 -0.88
C GLU A 117 7.69 23.27 -2.10
N ILE A 118 8.42 23.40 -3.19
CA ILE A 118 8.24 22.59 -4.38
C ILE A 118 9.58 21.98 -4.75
N THR A 119 9.60 20.65 -4.85
CA THR A 119 10.77 19.90 -5.30
C THR A 119 10.57 19.46 -6.73
N ILE A 120 11.53 19.80 -7.59
CA ILE A 120 11.56 19.43 -9.00
C ILE A 120 12.72 18.46 -9.19
N VAL A 121 12.40 17.24 -9.58
CA VAL A 121 13.37 16.21 -9.97
C VAL A 121 13.35 16.12 -11.49
N ALA A 122 14.45 16.51 -12.13
CA ALA A 122 14.53 16.52 -13.59
C ALA A 122 15.84 15.90 -14.09
N SER A 123 15.93 15.57 -15.38
CA SER A 123 17.22 15.17 -15.96
C SER A 123 18.22 16.34 -15.90
N GLN A 124 19.47 16.05 -15.52
CA GLN A 124 20.53 17.05 -15.27
C GLN A 124 20.79 17.98 -16.46
N LYS A 125 20.54 17.53 -17.70
CA LYS A 125 20.66 18.35 -18.92
C LYS A 125 19.72 19.56 -18.96
N TYR A 126 18.64 19.53 -18.17
CA TYR A 126 17.68 20.64 -18.08
C TYR A 126 17.98 21.58 -16.92
N LEU A 127 18.97 21.29 -16.08
CA LEU A 127 19.30 22.05 -14.88
C LEU A 127 19.49 23.55 -15.17
N GLU A 128 20.33 23.90 -16.15
CA GLU A 128 20.60 25.30 -16.51
C GLU A 128 19.34 26.03 -17.00
N LYS A 129 18.53 25.35 -17.83
CA LYS A 129 17.27 25.91 -18.34
C LYS A 129 16.28 26.14 -17.20
N ILE A 130 16.15 25.16 -16.31
CA ILE A 130 15.24 25.24 -15.16
C ILE A 130 15.69 26.37 -14.22
N MET A 131 16.98 26.48 -13.90
CA MET A 131 17.49 27.59 -13.09
C MET A 131 17.17 28.95 -13.72
N HIS A 132 17.36 29.10 -15.04
CA HIS A 132 17.02 30.34 -15.74
C HIS A 132 15.53 30.71 -15.63
N PHE A 133 14.63 29.73 -15.77
CA PHE A 133 13.19 29.94 -15.61
C PHE A 133 12.75 30.19 -14.16
N LEU A 134 13.54 29.74 -13.19
CA LEU A 134 13.27 29.96 -11.77
C LEU A 134 13.82 31.30 -11.27
N GLU A 135 14.90 31.82 -11.86
CA GLU A 135 15.46 33.14 -11.53
C GLU A 135 14.70 34.31 -12.18
N GLY A 136 14.13 34.12 -13.38
CA GLY A 136 13.37 35.15 -14.10
C GLY A 136 11.92 35.27 -13.67
#